data_AF-A0A1Q4YK71-F1
#
_entry.id   AF-A0A1Q4YK71-F1
#
_cell.length_a   1.000
_cell.length_b   1.000
_cell.length_c   1.000
_cell.angle_alpha   90.00
_cell.angle_beta   90.00
_cell.angle_gamma   90.00
#
_symmetry.space_group_name_H-M   'P 1'
#
loop_
_entity.id
_entity.type
_entity.pdbx_description
1 polymer ?
#
loop_
_entity_poly.entity_id
_entity_poly.type
_entity_poly.pdbx_seq_one_letter_code
_entity_poly.pdbx_strand_id
1 'polypeptide(L)'
;MTLDHLIDALCAPNQALVLPRGFTAPHSYRGFFDELAFEPTEGVSVGAMLGDAWSARGETFTGYKGGEYTMTGDTPCWLALHGSNGGEEITPELLARMIAAGTLPTTPATA
;
A
#
# COMPACT_ATOMS: atom_id res chain seq x y z
N MET A 1 -8.50 -5.50 -3.86
CA MET A 1 -8.06 -6.69 -3.05
C MET A 1 -8.12 -6.35 -1.56
N THR A 2 -8.14 -7.35 -0.68
CA THR A 2 -8.16 -7.12 0.79
C THR A 2 -6.75 -6.97 1.37
N LEU A 3 -6.64 -6.44 2.59
CA LEU A 3 -5.38 -6.16 3.27
C LEU A 3 -4.54 -7.42 3.50
N ASP A 4 -5.13 -8.52 3.98
CA ASP A 4 -4.36 -9.77 4.19
C ASP A 4 -3.88 -10.35 2.85
N HIS A 5 -4.68 -10.28 1.78
CA HIS A 5 -4.24 -10.69 0.44
C HIS A 5 -3.12 -9.78 -0.11
N LEU A 6 -3.16 -8.48 0.18
CA LEU A 6 -2.09 -7.54 -0.18
C LEU A 6 -0.78 -7.88 0.54
N ILE A 7 -0.86 -8.16 1.85
CA ILE A 7 0.28 -8.59 2.67
C ILE A 7 0.89 -9.88 2.11
N ASP A 8 0.06 -10.88 1.83
CA ASP A 8 0.51 -12.16 1.27
C ASP A 8 1.20 -11.97 -0.07
N ALA A 9 0.62 -11.16 -0.97
CA ALA A 9 1.18 -10.88 -2.28
C ALA A 9 2.52 -10.14 -2.21
N LEU A 10 2.70 -9.24 -1.23
CA LEU A 10 3.94 -8.50 -1.02
C LEU A 10 5.04 -9.34 -0.33
N CYS A 11 4.69 -10.42 0.37
CA CYS A 11 5.67 -11.34 0.96
C CYS A 11 6.38 -12.22 -0.07
N ALA A 12 5.78 -12.46 -1.24
CA ALA A 12 6.31 -13.34 -2.28
C ALA A 12 7.53 -12.78 -3.05
N PRO A 13 7.54 -11.52 -3.54
CA PRO A 13 8.67 -10.95 -4.27
C PRO A 13 9.85 -10.57 -3.35
N ASN A 14 11.01 -10.27 -3.97
CA ASN A 14 12.17 -9.78 -3.24
C ASN A 14 11.87 -8.42 -2.60
N GLN A 15 11.94 -8.34 -1.26
CA GLN A 15 11.64 -7.12 -0.50
C GLN A 15 12.59 -5.95 -0.79
N ALA A 16 13.78 -6.20 -1.34
CA ALA A 16 14.72 -5.17 -1.76
C ALA A 16 14.38 -4.57 -3.14
N LEU A 17 13.39 -5.11 -3.86
CA LEU A 17 12.97 -4.59 -5.15
C LEU A 17 12.39 -3.18 -4.98
N VAL A 18 12.96 -2.20 -5.69
CA VAL A 18 12.52 -0.81 -5.68
C VAL A 18 11.56 -0.61 -6.84
N LEU A 19 10.34 -0.19 -6.53
CA LEU A 19 9.28 0.02 -7.50
C LEU A 19 9.29 1.49 -7.95
N PRO A 20 9.29 1.76 -9.27
CA PRO A 20 9.15 3.13 -9.76
C PRO A 20 7.79 3.73 -9.39
N ARG A 21 6.79 2.87 -9.15
CA ARG A 21 5.46 3.23 -8.67
C ARG A 21 5.02 2.23 -7.60
N GLY A 22 4.73 2.72 -6.41
CA GLY A 22 4.20 1.95 -5.29
C GLY A 22 3.32 2.81 -4.39
N PHE A 23 3.30 2.52 -3.10
CA PHE A 23 2.51 3.27 -2.14
C PHE A 23 3.18 3.40 -0.77
N THR A 24 2.66 4.32 0.04
CA THR A 24 3.04 4.51 1.43
C THR A 24 1.93 5.17 2.26
N ALA A 25 2.18 5.52 3.51
CA ALA A 25 1.32 6.34 4.35
C ALA A 25 -0.14 5.83 4.42
N PRO A 26 -0.40 4.71 5.12
CA PRO A 26 -1.75 4.18 5.27
C PRO A 26 -2.69 5.19 5.95
N HIS A 27 -3.91 5.31 5.44
CA HIS A 27 -4.95 6.17 5.99
C HIS A 27 -6.36 5.67 5.65
N SER A 28 -7.37 6.15 6.39
CA SER A 28 -8.78 5.90 6.05
C SER A 28 -9.12 6.47 4.66
N TYR A 29 -9.69 5.65 3.79
CA TYR A 29 -10.11 6.06 2.45
C TYR A 29 -11.31 7.02 2.53
N ARG A 30 -11.31 8.10 1.74
CA ARG A 30 -12.42 9.09 1.83
C ARG A 30 -13.62 8.75 0.95
N GLY A 31 -13.52 7.74 0.08
CA GLY A 31 -14.68 7.16 -0.59
C GLY A 31 -15.53 6.35 0.39
N PHE A 32 -14.87 5.50 1.19
CA PHE A 32 -15.46 4.63 2.20
C PHE A 32 -14.57 4.62 3.45
N PHE A 33 -15.03 5.22 4.55
CA PHE A 33 -14.17 5.49 5.71
C PHE A 33 -13.68 4.24 6.45
N ASP A 34 -14.40 3.14 6.30
CA ASP A 34 -14.10 1.80 6.78
C ASP A 34 -13.13 1.02 5.88
N GLU A 35 -12.67 1.64 4.80
CA GLU A 35 -11.69 1.06 3.89
C GLU A 35 -10.31 1.74 4.02
N LEU A 36 -9.27 1.03 3.59
CA LEU A 36 -7.90 1.46 3.73
C LEU A 36 -7.38 2.04 2.41
N ALA A 37 -6.73 3.19 2.47
CA ALA A 37 -5.99 3.76 1.37
C ALA A 37 -4.53 3.94 1.74
N PHE A 38 -3.68 3.93 0.71
CA PHE A 38 -2.28 4.31 0.79
C PHE A 38 -2.02 5.41 -0.23
N GLU A 39 -1.15 6.35 0.12
CA GLU A 39 -0.73 7.39 -0.82
C GLU A 39 0.18 6.81 -1.91
N PRO A 40 -0.02 7.16 -3.19
CA PRO A 40 0.90 6.78 -4.24
C PRO A 40 2.28 7.39 -3.99
N THR A 41 3.33 6.61 -4.20
CA THR A 41 4.71 7.07 -4.07
C THR A 41 5.61 6.44 -5.13
N GLU A 42 6.80 6.99 -5.31
CA GLU A 42 7.80 6.55 -6.28
C GLU A 42 9.08 6.10 -5.58
N GLY A 43 9.81 5.16 -6.18
CA GLY A 43 11.10 4.71 -5.66
C GLY A 43 11.01 3.99 -4.32
N VAL A 44 9.88 3.34 -4.03
CA VAL A 44 9.63 2.63 -2.76
C VAL A 44 9.96 1.16 -2.90
N SER A 45 10.53 0.56 -1.86
CA SER A 45 10.80 -0.88 -1.88
C SER A 45 9.53 -1.69 -1.58
N VAL A 46 9.47 -2.91 -2.12
CA VAL A 46 8.45 -3.90 -1.75
C VAL A 46 8.40 -4.09 -0.23
N GLY A 47 9.56 -4.14 0.44
CA GLY A 47 9.63 -4.27 1.89
C GLY A 47 9.02 -3.08 2.64
N ALA A 48 9.19 -1.86 2.13
CA ALA A 48 8.55 -0.68 2.72
C ALA A 48 7.03 -0.71 2.54
N MET A 49 6.53 -1.06 1.35
CA MET A 49 5.09 -1.26 1.11
C MET A 49 4.50 -2.34 2.03
N LEU A 50 5.23 -3.45 2.21
CA LEU A 50 4.84 -4.52 3.13
C LEU A 50 4.80 -4.04 4.59
N GLY A 51 5.78 -3.23 4.99
CA GLY A 51 5.81 -2.60 6.31
C GLY A 51 4.59 -1.70 6.54
N ASP A 52 4.24 -0.88 5.56
CA ASP A 52 3.07 -0.01 5.63
C ASP A 52 1.77 -0.84 5.70
N ALA A 53 1.64 -1.90 4.90
CA ALA A 53 0.49 -2.80 4.95
C ALA A 53 0.35 -3.50 6.33
N TRP A 54 1.45 -4.00 6.89
CA TRP A 54 1.44 -4.56 8.25
C TRP A 54 1.11 -3.53 9.31
N SER A 55 1.62 -2.31 9.19
CA SER A 55 1.34 -1.24 10.16
C SER A 55 -0.15 -0.85 10.20
N ALA A 56 -0.84 -0.98 9.07
CA ALA A 56 -2.27 -0.71 8.98
C ALA A 56 -3.13 -1.84 9.56
N ARG A 57 -2.63 -3.09 9.59
CA ARG A 57 -3.41 -4.26 9.99
C ARG A 57 -3.71 -4.24 11.48
N GLY A 58 -4.99 -4.03 11.82
CA GLY A 58 -5.47 -3.88 13.20
C GLY A 58 -5.39 -2.45 13.73
N GLU A 59 -4.86 -1.50 12.95
CA GLU A 59 -4.79 -0.10 13.32
C GLU A 59 -6.14 0.59 13.15
N THR A 60 -6.38 1.61 13.98
CA THR A 60 -7.64 2.37 13.96
C THR A 60 -7.41 3.77 13.43
N PHE A 61 -8.10 4.11 12.34
CA PHE A 61 -8.01 5.43 11.71
C PHE A 61 -9.25 6.25 12.02
N THR A 62 -9.05 7.55 12.25
CA THR A 62 -10.15 8.49 12.49
C THR A 62 -10.75 8.97 11.17
N GLY A 63 -12.08 8.87 11.05
CA GLY A 63 -12.85 9.41 9.94
C GLY A 63 -12.87 10.95 9.95
N TYR A 64 -12.93 11.57 8.77
CA TYR A 64 -12.93 13.04 8.64
C TYR A 64 -14.15 13.72 9.30
N LYS A 65 -15.28 12.99 9.42
CA LYS A 65 -16.50 13.45 10.09
C LYS A 65 -16.64 12.90 11.52
N GLY A 66 -15.54 12.40 12.10
CA GLY A 66 -15.57 11.57 13.29
C GLY A 66 -15.80 10.08 12.95
N GLY A 67 -15.72 9.25 13.97
CA GLY A 67 -15.75 7.78 13.84
C GLY A 67 -14.34 7.18 13.85
N GLU A 68 -14.27 5.96 14.36
CA GLU A 68 -13.05 5.14 14.46
C GLU A 68 -13.27 3.87 13.64
N TYR A 69 -12.33 3.60 12.74
CA TYR A 69 -12.41 2.48 11.81
C TYR A 69 -11.16 1.63 11.94
N THR A 70 -11.31 0.42 12.49
CA THR A 70 -10.22 -0.53 12.61
C THR A 70 -10.07 -1.31 11.32
N MET A 71 -8.87 -1.29 10.75
CA MET A 71 -8.58 -2.00 9.50
C MET A 71 -8.32 -3.47 9.79
N THR A 72 -9.14 -4.34 9.22
CA THR A 72 -9.05 -5.79 9.37
C THR A 72 -8.42 -6.42 8.14
N GLY A 73 -8.29 -7.74 8.14
CA GLY A 73 -7.69 -8.47 7.02
C GLY A 73 -8.53 -8.44 5.76
N ASP A 74 -9.84 -8.31 5.95
CA ASP A 74 -10.83 -8.24 4.87
C ASP A 74 -11.02 -6.81 4.34
N THR A 75 -10.36 -5.82 4.94
CA THR A 75 -10.48 -4.41 4.54
C THR A 75 -9.97 -4.21 3.11
N PRO A 76 -10.80 -3.67 2.19
CA PRO A 76 -10.38 -3.29 0.84
C PRO A 76 -9.29 -2.22 0.84
N CYS A 77 -8.36 -2.32 -0.11
CA CYS A 77 -7.19 -1.45 -0.21
C CYS A 77 -7.21 -0.59 -1.49
N TRP A 78 -6.88 0.70 -1.34
CA TRP A 78 -6.92 1.71 -2.40
C TRP A 78 -5.61 2.49 -2.52
N LEU A 79 -5.35 2.99 -3.73
CA LEU A 79 -4.36 4.03 -4.00
C LEU A 79 -5.06 5.38 -4.09
N ALA A 80 -4.90 6.21 -3.07
CA ALA A 80 -5.53 7.52 -3.00
C ALA A 80 -4.68 8.47 -2.16
N LEU A 81 -4.70 9.75 -2.48
CA LEU A 81 -4.09 10.77 -1.63
C LEU A 81 -4.93 10.98 -0.37
N HIS A 82 -4.29 11.29 0.76
CA HIS A 82 -5.02 11.58 1.98
C HIS A 82 -5.98 12.76 1.78
N GLY A 83 -7.23 12.58 2.21
CA GLY A 83 -8.29 13.58 2.00
C GLY A 83 -9.01 13.50 0.65
N SER A 84 -8.57 12.63 -0.27
CA SER A 84 -9.23 12.42 -1.57
C SER A 84 -10.22 11.26 -1.54
N ASN A 85 -11.38 11.44 -2.18
CA ASN A 85 -12.35 10.38 -2.49
C ASN A 85 -12.16 9.77 -3.88
N GLY A 86 -11.18 10.25 -4.66
CA GLY A 86 -10.74 9.63 -5.90
C GLY A 86 -9.62 8.62 -5.65
N GLY A 87 -9.18 7.93 -6.70
CA GLY A 87 -8.13 6.93 -6.64
C GLY A 87 -8.44 5.73 -7.51
N GLU A 88 -7.62 4.69 -7.38
CA GLU A 88 -7.88 3.38 -7.99
C GLU A 88 -7.77 2.29 -6.93
N GLU A 89 -8.59 1.25 -7.06
CA GLU A 89 -8.50 0.09 -6.17
C GLU A 89 -7.18 -0.64 -6.43
N ILE A 90 -6.53 -1.12 -5.37
CA ILE A 90 -5.38 -2.02 -5.51
C ILE A 90 -5.92 -3.39 -5.92
N THR A 91 -5.90 -3.68 -7.22
CA THR A 91 -6.25 -5.00 -7.76
C THR A 91 -5.02 -5.90 -7.89
N PRO A 92 -5.18 -7.24 -7.94
CA PRO A 92 -4.06 -8.16 -8.17
C PRO A 92 -3.24 -7.81 -9.41
N GLU A 93 -3.90 -7.39 -10.48
CA GLU A 93 -3.27 -7.01 -11.75
C GLU A 93 -2.49 -5.70 -11.61
N LEU A 94 -3.02 -4.73 -10.87
CA LEU A 94 -2.30 -3.48 -10.61
C LEU A 94 -1.04 -3.75 -9.79
N LEU A 95 -1.14 -4.51 -8.70
CA LEU A 95 -0.01 -4.86 -7.85
C LEU A 95 1.04 -5.66 -8.63
N ALA A 96 0.61 -6.65 -9.42
CA ALA A 96 1.52 -7.44 -10.26
C ALA A 96 2.27 -6.56 -11.27
N ARG A 97 1.62 -5.56 -11.88
CA ARG A 97 2.29 -4.59 -12.77
C ARG A 97 3.30 -3.73 -12.04
N MET A 98 2.99 -3.28 -10.82
CA MET A 98 3.92 -2.49 -9.99
C MET A 98 5.19 -3.30 -9.68
N ILE A 99 5.01 -4.54 -9.21
CA ILE A 99 6.11 -5.45 -8.87
C ILE A 99 6.94 -5.78 -10.13
N ALA A 100 6.28 -6.09 -11.26
CA ALA A 100 6.97 -6.42 -12.50
C ALA A 100 7.83 -5.27 -13.07
N ALA A 101 7.50 -4.01 -12.72
CA ALA A 101 8.29 -2.84 -13.11
C ALA A 101 9.45 -2.54 -12.16
N GLY A 102 9.55 -3.24 -11.03
CA GLY A 102 10.58 -3.00 -10.03
C GLY A 102 11.98 -3.43 -10.47
N THR A 103 12.99 -2.78 -9.92
CA THR A 103 14.40 -3.12 -10.15
C THR A 103 15.14 -3.26 -8.82
N LEU A 104 16.17 -4.11 -8.79
CA LEU A 104 17.04 -4.17 -7.61
C LEU A 104 17.94 -2.93 -7.61
N PRO A 105 18.20 -2.34 -6.43
CA PRO A 105 19.11 -1.21 -6.33
C PRO A 105 20.49 -1.64 -6.83
N THR A 106 21.02 -0.94 -7.82
CA THR A 106 22.40 -1.17 -8.28
C THR A 106 23.35 -0.53 -7.28
N THR A 107 24.02 -1.35 -6.47
CA THR A 107 25.16 -0.89 -5.68
C THR A 107 26.17 -0.27 -6.65
N PRO A 108 26.54 1.02 -6.51
CA PRO A 108 27.63 1.55 -7.31
C PRO A 108 28.88 0.76 -6.94
N ALA A 109 29.54 0.18 -7.95
CA ALA A 109 30.83 -0.47 -7.77
C ALA A 109 31.79 0.58 -7.21
N THR A 110 32.21 0.41 -5.95
CA THR A 110 33.24 1.24 -5.34
C THR A 110 34.51 1.07 -6.17
N ALA A 111 34.93 2.15 -6.83
CA ALA A 111 36.18 2.23 -7.58
C ALA A 111 37.38 2.38 -6.63
#